data_AF-A0A833ZZD4-F1
#
_entry.id   AF-A0A833ZZD4-F1
#
_cell.length_a   1.000
_cell.length_b   1.000
_cell.length_c   1.000
_cell.angle_alpha   90.00
_cell.angle_beta   90.00
_cell.angle_gamma   90.00
#
_symmetry.space_group_name_H-M   'P 1'
#
loop_
_entity.id
_entity.type
_entity.pdbx_description
1 polymer ?
#
loop_
_entity_poly.entity_id
_entity_poly.type
_entity_poly.pdbx_seq_one_letter_code
_entity_poly.pdbx_strand_id
1 'polypeptide(L)'
;MQYIQQFKDFTSDDLMQLIRLCPHHELIWCLTKEWNGKPPLLPFGFVILHLCSVDMKKVAIRLLQEINEGGKDEIEHLMINNPFWCPERWQEVASICSQHGLDRVCDDIMSVLRSQAGVAEISEEDDTVNLMEHVFW
;
A
#
# COMPACT_ATOMS: atom_id res chain seq x y z
N MET A 1 4.37 -12.32 -16.75
CA MET A 1 3.88 -10.93 -16.79
C MET A 1 3.44 -10.43 -18.15
N GLN A 2 4.20 -10.66 -19.23
CA GLN A 2 3.85 -10.18 -20.57
C GLN A 2 2.42 -10.57 -21.01
N TYR A 3 1.98 -11.80 -20.70
CA TYR A 3 0.62 -12.27 -21.02
C TYR A 3 -0.48 -11.52 -20.25
N ILE A 4 -0.35 -11.37 -18.92
CA ILE A 4 -1.34 -10.67 -18.08
C ILE A 4 -1.46 -9.20 -18.49
N GLN A 5 -0.34 -8.53 -18.80
CA GLN A 5 -0.37 -7.14 -19.23
C GLN A 5 -0.87 -6.91 -20.66
N GLN A 6 -0.91 -7.95 -21.50
CA GLN A 6 -1.47 -7.87 -22.85
C GLN A 6 -2.99 -8.06 -22.85
N PHE A 7 -3.53 -8.75 -21.85
CA PHE A 7 -4.97 -8.90 -21.65
C PHE A 7 -5.52 -7.72 -20.84
N LYS A 8 -6.41 -6.95 -21.46
CA LYS A 8 -7.09 -5.81 -20.81
C LYS A 8 -8.28 -6.22 -19.93
N ASP A 9 -8.60 -7.50 -19.87
CA ASP A 9 -9.86 -7.98 -19.30
C ASP A 9 -9.74 -8.41 -17.82
N PHE A 10 -8.54 -8.47 -17.26
CA PHE A 10 -8.37 -8.80 -15.84
C PHE A 10 -8.73 -7.59 -14.98
N THR A 11 -9.77 -7.74 -14.18
CA THR A 11 -10.14 -6.75 -13.16
C THR A 11 -9.24 -6.87 -11.93
N SER A 12 -9.21 -5.83 -11.10
CA SER A 12 -8.52 -5.90 -9.80
C SER A 12 -9.03 -7.07 -8.95
N ASP A 13 -10.33 -7.40 -9.03
CA ASP A 13 -10.93 -8.50 -8.29
C ASP A 13 -10.44 -9.87 -8.80
N ASP A 14 -10.28 -10.05 -10.11
CA ASP A 14 -9.70 -11.28 -10.68
C ASP A 14 -8.26 -11.48 -10.20
N LEU A 15 -7.48 -10.39 -10.16
CA LEU A 15 -6.11 -10.43 -9.67
C LEU A 15 -6.04 -10.67 -8.15
N MET A 16 -6.96 -10.12 -7.35
CA MET A 16 -7.09 -10.43 -5.93
C MET A 16 -7.42 -11.91 -5.71
N GLN A 17 -8.35 -12.47 -6.49
CA GLN A 17 -8.67 -13.90 -6.43
C GLN A 17 -7.47 -14.77 -6.81
N LEU A 18 -6.70 -14.37 -7.83
CA LEU A 18 -5.47 -15.05 -8.22
C LEU A 18 -4.44 -15.07 -7.07
N ILE A 19 -4.23 -13.92 -6.40
CA ILE A 19 -3.34 -13.82 -5.24
C ILE A 19 -3.82 -14.74 -4.11
N ARG A 20 -5.13 -14.81 -3.86
CA ARG A 20 -5.69 -15.70 -2.83
C ARG A 20 -5.46 -17.19 -3.17
N LEU A 21 -5.58 -17.56 -4.44
CA LEU A 21 -5.36 -18.95 -4.88
C LEU A 21 -3.86 -19.30 -4.96
N CYS A 22 -3.00 -18.32 -5.23
CA CYS A 22 -1.56 -18.49 -5.37
C CYS A 22 -0.82 -17.34 -4.65
N PRO A 23 -0.70 -17.38 -3.31
CA PRO A 23 -0.10 -16.30 -2.53
C PRO A 23 1.44 -16.36 -2.56
N HIS A 24 2.01 -16.50 -3.75
CA HIS A 24 3.45 -16.53 -3.97
C HIS A 24 4.00 -15.10 -4.05
N HIS A 25 5.00 -14.79 -3.23
CA HIS A 25 5.60 -13.46 -3.13
C HIS A 25 6.09 -12.92 -4.49
N GLU A 26 6.76 -13.73 -5.33
CA GLU A 26 7.17 -13.29 -6.67
C GLU A 26 5.99 -12.91 -7.58
N LEU A 27 4.87 -13.63 -7.50
CA LEU A 27 3.67 -13.31 -8.27
C LEU A 27 3.09 -11.98 -7.80
N ILE A 28 2.99 -11.81 -6.49
CA ILE A 28 2.48 -10.56 -5.90
C ILE A 28 3.37 -9.40 -6.32
N TRP A 29 4.70 -9.55 -6.25
CA TRP A 29 5.63 -8.52 -6.70
C TRP A 29 5.48 -8.16 -8.16
N CYS A 30 5.27 -9.16 -9.01
CA CYS A 30 5.00 -8.94 -10.41
C CYS A 30 3.71 -8.13 -10.66
N LEU A 31 2.74 -8.19 -9.75
CA LEU A 31 1.47 -7.45 -9.86
C LEU A 31 1.56 -6.05 -9.23
N THR A 32 2.42 -5.86 -8.22
CA THR A 32 2.46 -4.64 -7.40
C THR A 32 3.64 -3.71 -7.65
N LYS A 33 4.65 -4.14 -8.41
CA LYS A 33 5.75 -3.27 -8.87
C LYS A 33 5.57 -2.84 -10.32
N GLU A 34 6.18 -1.71 -10.64
CA GLU A 34 6.34 -1.26 -12.03
C GLU A 34 7.11 -2.31 -12.84
N TRP A 35 6.71 -2.53 -14.09
CA TRP A 35 7.39 -3.43 -15.00
C TRP A 35 7.47 -2.83 -16.40
N ASN A 36 8.69 -2.65 -16.92
CA ASN A 36 8.98 -2.10 -18.25
C ASN A 36 8.29 -0.74 -18.51
N GLY A 37 8.38 0.20 -17.56
CA GLY A 37 7.79 1.54 -17.73
C GLY A 37 6.27 1.59 -17.55
N LYS A 38 5.63 0.46 -17.19
CA LYS A 38 4.19 0.39 -16.98
C LYS A 38 3.85 0.36 -15.51
N PRO A 39 2.79 1.08 -15.09
CA PRO A 39 2.35 1.09 -13.71
C PRO A 39 1.99 -0.32 -13.23
N PRO A 40 2.06 -0.57 -11.91
CA PRO A 40 1.63 -1.84 -11.34
C PRO A 40 0.15 -2.11 -11.64
N LEU A 41 -0.21 -3.38 -11.76
CA LEU A 41 -1.60 -3.79 -11.98
C LEU A 41 -2.44 -3.66 -10.71
N LEU A 42 -1.80 -3.74 -9.54
CA LEU A 42 -2.44 -3.62 -8.24
C LEU A 42 -1.63 -2.70 -7.32
N PRO A 43 -2.29 -1.83 -6.52
CA PRO A 43 -1.62 -1.09 -5.46
C PRO A 43 -1.06 -2.03 -4.41
N PHE A 44 0.21 -1.86 -4.04
CA PHE A 44 0.85 -2.71 -3.02
C PHE A 44 0.10 -2.67 -1.68
N GLY A 45 -0.22 -1.46 -1.20
CA GLY A 45 -1.00 -1.27 0.03
C GLY A 45 -2.35 -1.99 -0.01
N PHE A 46 -3.02 -2.03 -1.18
CA PHE A 46 -4.26 -2.77 -1.34
C PHE A 46 -4.09 -4.27 -1.10
N VAL A 47 -3.04 -4.85 -1.68
CA VAL A 47 -2.74 -6.28 -1.53
C VAL A 47 -2.47 -6.62 -0.07
N ILE A 48 -1.72 -5.77 0.65
CA ILE A 48 -1.44 -5.97 2.08
C ILE A 48 -2.74 -5.98 2.89
N LEU A 49 -3.61 -4.98 2.72
CA LEU A 49 -4.89 -4.92 3.42
C LEU A 49 -5.78 -6.10 3.06
N HIS A 50 -5.85 -6.48 1.78
CA HIS A 50 -6.62 -7.62 1.32
C HIS A 50 -6.14 -8.92 1.98
N LEU A 51 -4.84 -9.23 1.91
CA LEU A 51 -4.24 -10.42 2.52
C LEU A 51 -4.51 -10.47 4.03
N CYS A 52 -4.46 -9.33 4.73
CA CYS A 52 -4.80 -9.27 6.14
C CYS A 52 -6.29 -9.56 6.42
N SER A 53 -7.20 -9.11 5.55
CA SER A 53 -8.64 -9.34 5.69
C SER A 53 -9.10 -10.77 5.37
N VAL A 54 -8.32 -11.53 4.59
CA VAL A 54 -8.61 -12.92 4.23
C VAL A 54 -7.75 -13.93 5.01
N ASP A 55 -7.30 -13.57 6.22
CA ASP A 55 -6.48 -14.39 7.12
C ASP A 55 -5.12 -14.87 6.55
N MET A 56 -4.60 -14.20 5.53
CA MET A 56 -3.29 -14.46 4.92
C MET A 56 -2.18 -13.54 5.46
N LYS A 57 -2.29 -13.11 6.74
CA LYS A 57 -1.39 -12.16 7.39
C LYS A 57 0.10 -12.51 7.29
N LYS A 58 0.45 -13.81 7.34
CA LYS A 58 1.85 -14.25 7.20
C LYS A 58 2.47 -13.87 5.85
N VAL A 59 1.68 -13.90 4.78
CA VAL A 59 2.10 -13.50 3.43
C VAL A 59 2.29 -11.99 3.38
N ALA A 60 1.34 -11.24 3.95
CA ALA A 60 1.42 -9.78 4.05
C ALA A 60 2.66 -9.32 4.82
N ILE A 61 2.92 -9.90 6.00
CA ILE A 61 4.10 -9.59 6.83
C ILE A 61 5.40 -9.91 6.08
N ARG A 62 5.47 -11.03 5.37
CA ARG A 62 6.65 -11.38 4.58
C ARG A 62 6.92 -10.34 3.50
N LEU A 63 5.91 -9.88 2.78
CA LEU A 63 6.05 -8.83 1.76
C LEU A 63 6.53 -7.51 2.38
N LEU A 64 5.99 -7.14 3.55
CA LEU A 64 6.41 -5.96 4.30
C LEU A 64 7.86 -6.08 4.82
N GLN A 65 8.34 -7.27 5.12
CA GLN A 65 9.75 -7.51 5.45
C GLN A 65 10.64 -7.36 4.22
N GLU A 66 10.22 -7.87 3.06
CA GLU A 66 10.97 -7.77 1.80
C GLU A 66 11.15 -6.31 1.34
N ILE A 67 10.18 -5.41 1.56
CA ILE A 67 10.38 -3.96 1.27
C ILE A 67 11.33 -3.29 2.25
N ASN A 68 11.37 -3.74 3.50
CA ASN A 68 12.27 -3.18 4.50
C ASN A 68 13.75 -3.38 4.11
N GLU A 69 14.04 -4.44 3.35
CA GLU A 69 15.37 -4.68 2.77
C GLU A 69 15.73 -3.64 1.71
N GLY A 70 14.75 -3.16 0.93
CA GLY A 70 14.90 -2.07 -0.04
C GLY A 70 14.99 -0.68 0.58
N GLY A 71 14.60 -0.53 1.86
CA GLY A 71 14.64 0.72 2.60
C GLY A 71 13.55 1.73 2.19
N LYS A 72 13.69 2.96 2.69
CA LYS A 72 12.68 4.02 2.54
C LYS A 72 12.36 4.36 1.09
N ASP A 73 13.37 4.41 0.21
CA ASP A 73 13.18 4.78 -1.20
C ASP A 73 12.23 3.79 -1.91
N GLU A 74 12.32 2.49 -1.60
CA GLU A 74 11.42 1.48 -2.15
C GLU A 74 9.98 1.69 -1.65
N ILE A 75 9.81 2.03 -0.36
CA ILE A 75 8.50 2.31 0.23
C ILE A 75 7.89 3.56 -0.42
N GLU A 76 8.65 4.64 -0.52
CA GLU A 76 8.22 5.89 -1.15
C GLU A 76 7.81 5.67 -2.62
N HIS A 77 8.61 4.90 -3.36
CA HIS A 77 8.29 4.53 -4.74
C HIS A 77 6.98 3.74 -4.87
N LEU A 78 6.71 2.79 -3.96
CA LEU A 78 5.44 2.05 -3.93
C LEU A 78 4.24 2.94 -3.59
N MET A 79 4.45 3.97 -2.76
CA MET A 79 3.41 4.92 -2.37
C MET A 79 3.08 5.92 -3.47
N ILE A 80 4.08 6.44 -4.19
CA ILE A 80 3.90 7.48 -5.22
C ILE A 80 3.33 6.91 -6.52
N ASN A 81 3.69 5.68 -6.89
CA ASN A 81 3.24 5.06 -8.15
C ASN A 81 1.77 4.62 -8.14
N ASN A 82 0.98 5.11 -7.19
CA ASN A 82 -0.45 4.84 -7.10
C ASN A 82 -1.28 6.10 -6.84
N PRO A 83 -1.54 6.92 -7.87
CA PRO A 83 -2.20 8.22 -7.72
C PRO A 83 -3.67 8.13 -7.26
N PHE A 84 -4.26 6.93 -7.24
CA PHE A 84 -5.66 6.72 -6.83
C PHE A 84 -5.81 6.17 -5.40
N TRP A 85 -4.70 5.96 -4.68
CA TRP A 85 -4.72 5.37 -3.34
C TRP A 85 -4.70 6.46 -2.26
N CYS A 86 -5.68 6.46 -1.35
CA CYS A 86 -5.81 7.54 -0.37
C CYS A 86 -4.81 7.40 0.81
N PRO A 87 -4.31 8.52 1.37
CA PRO A 87 -3.35 8.52 2.49
C PRO A 87 -3.79 7.70 3.71
N GLU A 88 -5.08 7.71 4.03
CA GLU A 88 -5.66 7.02 5.20
C GLU A 88 -5.44 5.51 5.12
N ARG A 89 -5.48 4.95 3.91
CA ARG A 89 -5.23 3.51 3.70
C ARG A 89 -3.78 3.12 3.95
N TRP A 90 -2.83 4.03 3.75
CA TRP A 90 -1.43 3.79 4.11
C TRP A 90 -1.21 3.90 5.62
N GLN A 91 -2.01 4.69 6.34
CA GLN A 91 -2.02 4.67 7.81
C GLN A 91 -2.52 3.31 8.35
N GLU A 92 -3.51 2.69 7.70
CA GLU A 92 -3.93 1.32 8.04
C GLU A 92 -2.76 0.33 7.87
N VAL A 93 -1.99 0.44 6.78
CA VAL A 93 -0.78 -0.39 6.56
C VAL A 93 0.29 -0.12 7.62
N ALA A 94 0.54 1.14 7.98
CA ALA A 94 1.48 1.50 9.04
C ALA A 94 1.06 0.91 10.40
N SER A 95 -0.23 0.94 10.73
CA SER A 95 -0.78 0.31 11.93
C SER A 95 -0.53 -1.20 11.96
N ILE A 96 -0.72 -1.89 10.83
CA ILE A 96 -0.38 -3.32 10.69
C ILE A 96 1.12 -3.54 10.92
N CYS A 97 1.99 -2.68 10.37
CA CYS A 97 3.43 -2.78 10.56
C CYS A 97 3.81 -2.66 12.05
N SER A 98 3.28 -1.66 12.75
CA SER A 98 3.51 -1.45 14.19
C SER A 98 3.04 -2.63 15.03
N GLN A 99 1.84 -3.18 14.77
CA GLN A 99 1.30 -4.35 15.47
C GLN A 99 2.18 -5.61 15.31
N HIS A 100 3.02 -5.66 14.28
CA HIS A 100 3.86 -6.79 13.96
C HIS A 100 5.37 -6.52 14.17
N GLY A 101 5.73 -5.42 14.85
CA GLY A 101 7.13 -5.08 15.16
C GLY A 101 7.95 -4.70 13.92
N LEU A 102 7.30 -4.22 12.87
CA LEU A 102 7.94 -3.68 11.66
C LEU A 102 8.07 -2.16 11.79
N ASP A 103 8.62 -1.71 12.92
CA ASP A 103 8.63 -0.29 13.32
C ASP A 103 9.30 0.60 12.27
N ARG A 104 10.41 0.14 11.67
CA ARG A 104 11.10 0.87 10.60
C ARG A 104 10.20 1.11 9.38
N VAL A 105 9.45 0.11 8.95
CA VAL A 105 8.52 0.23 7.81
C VAL A 105 7.37 1.17 8.16
N CYS A 106 6.86 1.07 9.38
CA CYS A 106 5.85 2.00 9.90
C CYS A 106 6.36 3.45 9.86
N ASP A 107 7.54 3.71 10.40
CA ASP A 107 8.17 5.03 10.44
C ASP A 107 8.44 5.59 9.05
N ASP A 108 8.91 4.75 8.12
CA ASP A 108 9.15 5.14 6.73
C ASP A 108 7.83 5.52 6.04
N ILE A 109 6.77 4.71 6.17
CA ILE A 109 5.43 5.04 5.63
C ILE A 109 4.92 6.36 6.22
N MET A 110 4.97 6.52 7.54
CA MET A 110 4.51 7.74 8.21
C MET A 110 5.34 8.95 7.81
N SER A 111 6.65 8.79 7.62
CA SER A 111 7.52 9.87 7.14
C SER A 111 7.14 10.29 5.71
N VAL A 112 6.86 9.35 4.81
CA VAL A 112 6.41 9.66 3.46
C VAL A 112 5.06 10.38 3.50
N LEU A 113 4.08 9.88 4.28
CA LEU A 113 2.77 10.54 4.43
C LEU A 113 2.89 11.98 4.92
N ARG A 114 3.70 12.24 5.97
CA ARG A 114 3.92 13.59 6.50
C ARG A 114 4.61 14.53 5.50
N SER A 115 5.33 13.99 4.52
CA SER A 115 5.99 14.80 3.49
C SER A 115 5.06 15.20 2.34
N GLN A 116 3.85 14.63 2.26
CA GLN A 116 2.87 14.95 1.22
C GLN A 116 2.22 16.32 1.48
N ALA A 117 2.10 17.13 0.42
CA ALA A 117 1.50 18.46 0.51
C ALA A 117 0.04 18.39 0.98
N GLY A 118 -0.29 19.14 2.03
CA GLY A 118 -1.64 19.19 2.61
C GLY A 118 -1.88 18.23 3.78
N VAL A 119 -0.92 17.38 4.14
CA VAL A 119 -0.97 16.57 5.35
C VAL A 119 -0.39 17.37 6.52
N ALA A 120 -1.20 17.61 7.55
CA ALA A 120 -0.77 18.22 8.81
C ALA A 120 -1.04 17.27 9.97
N GLU A 121 -0.08 17.16 10.90
CA GLU A 121 -0.27 16.42 12.14
C GLU A 121 -1.11 17.30 13.07
N ILE A 122 -2.34 16.87 13.35
CA ILE A 122 -3.23 17.56 14.29
C ILE A 122 -2.84 17.09 15.69
N SER A 123 -2.28 18.00 16.48
CA SER A 123 -2.06 17.78 17.91
C SER A 123 -3.40 17.75 18.64
N GLU A 124 -3.56 16.90 19.66
CA GLU A 124 -4.73 16.93 20.55
C GLU A 124 -4.89 18.30 21.27
N GLU A 125 -3.84 19.11 21.32
CA GLU A 125 -3.89 20.47 21.87
C GLU A 125 -4.44 21.51 20.88
N ASP A 126 -4.64 21.15 19.61
CA ASP A 126 -5.11 22.02 18.53
C ASP A 126 -6.57 21.71 18.15
N ASP A 127 -7.43 21.59 19.18
CA ASP A 127 -8.90 21.44 19.10
C ASP A 127 -9.60 22.61 18.34
N THR A 128 -8.84 23.54 17.78
CA THR A 128 -9.32 24.66 16.96
C THR A 128 -9.27 24.43 15.45
N VAL A 129 -8.73 23.30 14.97
CA VAL A 129 -8.73 22.97 13.55
C VAL A 129 -10.14 22.54 13.12
N ASN A 130 -10.88 23.48 12.55
CA ASN A 130 -12.22 23.27 12.02
C ASN A 130 -12.13 22.37 10.78
N LEU A 131 -12.29 21.05 10.97
CA LEU A 131 -12.44 20.06 9.91
C LEU A 131 -13.65 20.46 9.04
N MET A 132 -13.41 21.19 7.96
CA MET A 132 -14.47 21.44 6.97
C MET A 132 -14.76 20.13 6.25
N GLU A 133 -15.91 19.53 6.56
CA GLU A 133 -16.46 18.45 5.76
C GLU A 133 -16.58 18.94 4.31
N HIS A 134 -15.94 18.23 3.38
CA HIS A 134 -16.20 18.44 1.95
C HIS A 134 -17.65 18.07 1.67
N VAL A 135 -18.52 19.08 1.61
CA VAL A 135 -19.89 18.92 1.12
C VAL A 135 -19.80 18.64 -0.38
N PHE A 136 -19.93 17.37 -0.76
CA PHE A 136 -20.10 16.99 -2.15
C PHE A 136 -21.52 17.40 -2.58
N TRP A 137 -21.60 18.53 -3.29
CA TRP A 137 -22.72 18.96 -4.14
C TRP A 137 -22.76 18.19 -5.47
#